data_AF-A0AAV5WA93-F1
#
_entry.id   AF-A0AAV5WA93-F1
#
_cell.length_a   1.000
_cell.length_b   1.000
_cell.length_c   1.000
_cell.angle_alpha   90.00
_cell.angle_beta   90.00
_cell.angle_gamma   90.00
#
_symmetry.space_group_name_H-M   'P 1'
#
loop_
_entity.id
_entity.type
_entity.pdbx_description
1 polymer ?
#
loop_
_entity_poly.entity_id
_entity_poly.type
_entity_poly.pdbx_seq_one_letter_code
_entity_poly.pdbx_strand_id
1 'polypeptide(L)'
;STFFDILFFGGFKESSLEEIEINGVSSEDFATFLNILHQVSPVTKDNFEMLLELAHRFDCKVCMDDVERFMRNWRIIGWEPLVPKSTLTQYLYLSDKYSLNCLKKVILTRVKSVEAIKIMQNSEYWSELDGT
;
A
#
# COMPACT_ATOMS: atom_id res chain seq x y z
N SER A 1 -0.71 10.44 -11.53
CA SER A 1 0.59 9.75 -11.44
C SER A 1 1.58 10.57 -12.23
N THR A 2 2.69 11.02 -11.64
CA THR A 2 3.68 11.78 -12.42
C THR A 2 4.43 10.86 -13.39
N PHE A 3 4.59 9.58 -13.05
CA PHE A 3 5.14 8.56 -13.94
C PHE A 3 4.38 8.49 -15.27
N PHE A 4 3.05 8.31 -15.24
CA PHE A 4 2.25 8.21 -16.47
C PHE A 4 2.19 9.55 -17.23
N ASP A 5 2.18 10.67 -16.53
CA ASP A 5 2.24 12.00 -17.15
C ASP A 5 3.54 12.17 -17.96
N ILE A 6 4.68 11.80 -17.37
CA ILE A 6 5.98 11.83 -18.05
C ILE A 6 6.04 10.78 -19.18
N LEU A 7 5.50 9.59 -18.96
CA LEU A 7 5.51 8.51 -19.95
C LEU A 7 4.75 8.90 -21.22
N PHE A 8 3.56 9.51 -21.07
CA PHE A 8 2.70 9.85 -22.21
C PHE A 8 2.98 11.25 -22.78
N PHE A 9 3.46 12.20 -21.97
CA PHE A 9 3.56 13.61 -22.37
C PHE A 9 4.96 14.23 -22.17
N GLY A 10 5.93 13.49 -21.63
CA GLY A 10 7.26 14.01 -21.28
C GLY A 10 8.22 14.27 -22.45
N GLY A 11 7.78 14.09 -23.70
CA GLY A 11 8.59 14.35 -24.89
C GLY A 11 9.68 13.30 -25.17
N PHE A 12 9.65 12.16 -24.48
CA PHE A 12 10.49 10.99 -24.78
C PHE A 12 9.95 10.21 -25.98
N LYS A 13 10.73 9.27 -26.52
CA LYS A 13 10.32 8.50 -27.71
C LYS A 13 9.01 7.75 -27.47
N GLU A 14 8.79 7.31 -26.25
CA GLU A 14 7.59 6.63 -25.75
C GLU A 14 6.33 7.44 -26.00
N SER A 15 6.38 8.77 -25.91
CA SER A 15 5.22 9.65 -26.16
C SER A 15 4.72 9.62 -27.61
N SER A 16 5.50 9.07 -28.54
CA SER A 16 5.15 8.92 -29.95
C SER A 16 4.79 7.49 -30.36
N LEU A 17 4.86 6.53 -29.43
CA LEU A 17 4.50 5.14 -29.68
C LEU A 17 3.00 4.91 -29.49
N GLU A 18 2.40 4.10 -30.37
CA GLU A 18 1.00 3.67 -30.21
C GLU A 18 0.83 2.67 -29.05
N GLU A 19 1.89 1.91 -28.74
CA GLU A 19 1.91 0.92 -27.68
C GLU A 19 3.20 1.03 -26.86
N ILE A 20 3.07 0.86 -25.54
CA ILE A 20 4.19 0.88 -24.59
C ILE A 20 4.12 -0.37 -23.73
N GLU A 21 5.19 -1.16 -23.75
CA GLU A 21 5.32 -2.33 -22.88
C GLU A 21 5.66 -1.90 -21.44
N ILE A 22 4.85 -2.35 -20.48
CA ILE A 22 5.13 -2.18 -19.05
C ILE A 22 5.67 -3.50 -18.50
N ASN A 23 6.99 -3.58 -18.38
CA ASN A 23 7.68 -4.77 -17.91
C ASN A 23 7.51 -5.02 -16.41
N GLY A 24 7.63 -6.27 -15.95
CA GLY A 24 7.72 -6.60 -14.52
C GLY A 24 6.45 -6.36 -13.71
N VAL A 25 5.28 -6.33 -14.34
CA VAL A 25 3.97 -6.35 -13.69
C VAL A 25 3.09 -7.36 -14.43
N SER A 26 2.30 -8.15 -13.70
CA SER A 26 1.35 -9.04 -14.35
C SER A 26 0.19 -8.23 -14.95
N SER A 27 -0.43 -8.73 -16.02
CA SER A 27 -1.60 -8.09 -16.60
C SER A 27 -2.78 -8.02 -15.63
N GLU A 28 -2.91 -9.01 -14.74
CA GLU A 28 -3.95 -9.06 -13.72
C GLU A 28 -3.76 -7.99 -12.64
N ASP A 29 -2.55 -7.83 -12.12
CA ASP A 29 -2.24 -6.81 -11.11
C ASP A 29 -2.38 -5.41 -11.70
N PHE A 30 -1.90 -5.23 -12.94
CA PHE A 30 -2.03 -3.94 -13.63
C PHE A 30 -3.50 -3.57 -13.91
N ALA A 31 -4.32 -4.53 -14.36
CA ALA A 31 -5.75 -4.32 -14.54
C ALA A 31 -6.45 -3.99 -13.20
N THR A 32 -6.06 -4.67 -12.12
CA THR A 32 -6.59 -4.39 -10.77
C THR A 32 -6.21 -2.99 -10.30
N PHE A 33 -4.96 -2.58 -10.49
CA PHE A 33 -4.50 -1.22 -10.21
C PHE A 33 -5.32 -0.16 -10.96
N LEU A 34 -5.56 -0.35 -12.25
CA LEU A 34 -6.38 0.57 -13.05
C LEU A 34 -7.83 0.60 -12.58
N ASN A 35 -8.43 -0.55 -12.29
CA ASN A 35 -9.80 -0.61 -11.78
C ASN A 35 -9.95 0.15 -10.46
N ILE A 36 -8.97 0.06 -9.56
CA ILE A 36 -9.00 0.80 -8.29
C ILE A 36 -8.75 2.29 -8.53
N LEU A 37 -7.78 2.65 -9.36
CA LEU A 37 -7.49 4.05 -9.73
C LEU A 37 -8.73 4.75 -10.32
N HIS A 38 -9.52 4.05 -11.13
CA HIS A 38 -10.75 4.55 -11.72
C HIS A 38 -12.00 4.32 -10.85
N GLN A 39 -11.83 3.87 -9.59
CA GLN A 39 -12.90 3.63 -8.63
C GLN A 39 -13.95 2.61 -9.10
N VAL A 40 -13.56 1.70 -9.99
CA VAL A 40 -14.37 0.56 -10.45
C VAL A 40 -14.37 -0.56 -9.40
N SER A 41 -13.25 -0.73 -8.70
CA SER A 41 -13.07 -1.76 -7.67
C SER A 41 -12.60 -1.15 -6.34
N PRO A 42 -12.99 -1.73 -5.19
CA PRO A 42 -12.53 -1.26 -3.89
C PRO A 42 -11.13 -1.79 -3.54
N VAL A 43 -10.45 -1.08 -2.62
CA VAL A 43 -9.32 -1.64 -1.88
C VAL A 43 -9.83 -2.69 -0.89
N THR A 44 -9.16 -3.83 -0.83
CA THR A 44 -9.51 -4.98 0.02
C THR A 44 -8.27 -5.51 0.75
N LYS A 45 -8.49 -6.42 1.69
CA LYS A 45 -7.41 -7.14 2.38
C LYS A 45 -6.53 -7.99 1.45
N ASP A 46 -7.02 -8.34 0.27
CA ASP A 46 -6.33 -9.24 -0.66
C ASP A 46 -5.52 -8.45 -1.70
N ASN A 47 -5.83 -7.16 -1.93
CA ASN A 47 -5.20 -6.35 -2.97
C ASN A 47 -4.36 -5.18 -2.45
N PHE A 48 -4.47 -4.78 -1.17
CA PHE A 48 -3.85 -3.54 -0.70
C PHE A 48 -2.32 -3.54 -0.78
N GLU A 49 -1.66 -4.69 -0.59
CA GLU A 49 -0.20 -4.79 -0.67
C GLU A 49 0.32 -4.65 -2.10
N MET A 50 -0.28 -5.41 -3.03
CA MET A 50 0.00 -5.28 -4.47
C MET A 50 -0.28 -3.84 -4.93
N LEU A 51 -1.37 -3.24 -4.46
CA LEU A 51 -1.72 -1.87 -4.80
C LEU A 51 -0.68 -0.87 -4.28
N LEU A 52 -0.12 -1.05 -3.08
CA LEU A 52 0.97 -0.22 -2.56
C LEU A 52 2.23 -0.32 -3.41
N GLU A 53 2.60 -1.54 -3.82
CA GLU A 53 3.77 -1.77 -4.67
C GLU A 53 3.62 -1.04 -6.02
N LEU A 54 2.49 -1.24 -6.71
CA LEU A 54 2.25 -0.60 -8.00
C LEU A 54 2.03 0.91 -7.88
N ALA A 55 1.36 1.37 -6.84
CA ALA A 55 1.16 2.79 -6.60
C ALA A 55 2.48 3.50 -6.28
N HIS A 56 3.38 2.88 -5.53
CA HIS A 56 4.73 3.40 -5.33
C HIS A 56 5.52 3.42 -6.64
N ARG A 57 5.52 2.30 -7.37
CA ARG A 57 6.23 2.15 -8.65
C ARG A 57 5.81 3.17 -9.70
N PHE A 58 4.50 3.39 -9.86
CA PHE A 58 3.95 4.30 -10.86
C PHE A 58 3.68 5.70 -10.28
N ASP A 59 4.25 6.05 -9.13
CA ASP A 59 4.03 7.34 -8.45
C ASP A 59 2.55 7.78 -8.42
N CYS A 60 1.68 6.89 -7.97
CA CYS A 60 0.25 7.08 -7.93
C CYS A 60 -0.22 7.43 -6.52
N LYS A 61 -0.03 8.70 -6.13
CA LYS A 61 -0.41 9.19 -4.81
C LYS A 61 -1.88 8.95 -4.45
N VAL A 62 -2.80 9.01 -5.41
CA VAL A 62 -4.23 8.74 -5.16
C VAL A 62 -4.45 7.32 -4.66
N CYS A 63 -3.85 6.31 -5.32
CA CYS A 63 -3.93 4.92 -4.88
C CYS A 63 -3.25 4.71 -3.52
N MET A 64 -2.12 5.37 -3.27
CA MET A 64 -1.45 5.34 -1.96
C MET A 64 -2.37 5.85 -0.83
N ASP A 65 -3.02 6.99 -1.07
CA ASP A 65 -3.93 7.62 -0.12
C ASP A 65 -5.20 6.78 0.10
N ASP A 66 -5.66 6.06 -0.93
CA ASP A 66 -6.78 5.12 -0.86
C ASP A 66 -6.45 3.89 0.00
N VAL A 67 -5.27 3.29 -0.17
CA VAL A 67 -4.81 2.20 0.70
C VAL A 67 -4.65 2.69 2.14
N GLU A 68 -4.03 3.85 2.34
CA GLU A 68 -3.83 4.40 3.68
C GLU A 68 -5.18 4.65 4.37
N ARG A 69 -6.18 5.15 3.63
CA ARG A 69 -7.55 5.32 4.11
C ARG A 69 -8.22 3.99 4.45
N PHE A 70 -8.05 2.97 3.61
CA PHE A 70 -8.53 1.61 3.89
C PHE A 70 -7.95 1.08 5.20
N MET A 71 -6.62 1.09 5.36
CA MET A 71 -5.93 0.58 6.55
C MET A 71 -6.29 1.37 7.83
N ARG A 72 -6.56 2.67 7.72
CA ARG A 72 -7.04 3.51 8.85
C ARG A 72 -8.52 3.31 9.21
N ASN A 73 -9.31 2.67 8.36
CA ASN A 73 -10.75 2.47 8.57
C ASN A 73 -11.08 1.11 9.21
N TRP A 74 -10.22 0.61 10.10
CA TRP A 74 -10.42 -0.59 10.95
C TRP A 74 -11.82 -0.71 11.58
N ARG A 75 -12.48 0.41 11.94
CA ARG A 75 -13.86 0.42 12.47
C ARG A 75 -14.93 0.11 11.42
N ILE A 76 -14.73 0.55 10.17
CA ILE A 76 -15.69 0.34 9.06
C ILE A 76 -15.58 -1.08 8.52
N ILE A 77 -14.40 -1.70 8.63
CA ILE A 77 -14.12 -3.07 8.18
C ILE A 77 -14.60 -4.13 9.22
N GLY A 78 -15.25 -3.70 10.31
CA GLY A 78 -15.67 -4.61 11.39
C GLY A 78 -14.50 -5.22 12.16
N TRP A 79 -13.34 -4.55 12.10
CA TRP A 79 -12.07 -5.14 12.47
C TRP A 79 -11.63 -4.81 13.89
N GLU A 80 -12.32 -3.96 14.66
CA GLU A 80 -12.26 -4.06 16.13
C GLU A 80 -13.52 -4.75 16.69
N PRO A 81 -13.36 -5.71 17.63
CA PRO A 81 -12.15 -6.05 18.41
C PRO A 81 -11.20 -7.09 17.76
N LEU A 82 -11.25 -7.29 16.43
CA LEU A 82 -10.72 -8.47 15.74
C LEU A 82 -9.38 -8.30 15.00
N VAL A 83 -8.73 -7.12 14.94
CA VAL A 83 -7.41 -6.97 14.29
C VAL A 83 -6.38 -7.61 15.21
N PRO A 84 -5.75 -8.72 14.82
CA PRO A 84 -4.67 -9.29 15.61
C PRO A 84 -3.56 -8.25 15.73
N LYS A 85 -2.97 -8.10 16.91
CA LYS A 85 -1.82 -7.20 17.08
C LYS A 85 -0.64 -7.61 16.18
N SER A 86 -0.56 -8.87 15.74
CA SER A 86 0.39 -9.34 14.72
C SER A 86 0.22 -8.65 13.35
N THR A 87 -0.99 -8.19 13.00
CA THR A 87 -1.27 -7.40 11.79
C THR A 87 -0.77 -5.96 11.93
N LEU A 88 -0.63 -5.43 13.15
CA LEU A 88 -0.02 -4.11 13.35
C LEU A 88 1.45 -4.09 12.94
N THR A 89 2.17 -5.21 13.05
CA THR A 89 3.56 -5.31 12.58
C THR A 89 3.64 -5.13 11.06
N GLN A 90 2.80 -5.86 10.31
CA GLN A 90 2.68 -5.72 8.86
C GLN A 90 2.38 -4.28 8.48
N TYR A 91 1.39 -3.68 9.14
CA TYR A 91 0.93 -2.34 8.79
C TYR A 91 1.98 -1.29 9.14
N LEU A 92 2.73 -1.50 10.22
CA LEU A 92 3.85 -0.64 10.59
C LEU A 92 4.95 -0.71 9.54
N TYR A 93 5.36 -1.91 9.14
CA TYR A 93 6.35 -2.14 8.09
C TYR A 93 5.95 -1.46 6.77
N LEU A 94 4.75 -1.77 6.26
CA LEU A 94 4.27 -1.17 5.00
C LEU A 94 4.15 0.35 5.10
N SER A 95 3.70 0.86 6.26
CA SER A 95 3.60 2.31 6.46
C SER A 95 4.95 3.01 6.47
N ASP A 96 5.99 2.34 6.93
CA ASP A 96 7.35 2.86 6.91
C ASP A 96 7.94 2.77 5.50
N LYS A 97 7.96 1.56 4.92
CA LYS A 97 8.45 1.26 3.57
C LYS A 97 7.91 2.21 2.51
N TYR A 98 6.62 2.50 2.57
CA TYR A 98 5.94 3.35 1.59
C TYR A 98 5.63 4.77 2.09
N SER A 99 6.22 5.19 3.22
CA SER A 99 6.07 6.54 3.79
C SER A 99 4.61 6.98 4.05
N LEU A 100 3.76 6.04 4.46
CA LEU A 100 2.36 6.28 4.88
C LEU A 100 2.32 6.88 6.30
N ASN A 101 2.75 8.13 6.41
CA ASN A 101 3.02 8.79 7.68
C ASN A 101 1.80 8.91 8.60
N CYS A 102 0.59 9.04 8.06
CA CYS A 102 -0.62 9.16 8.88
C CYS A 102 -0.96 7.81 9.51
N LEU A 103 -0.87 6.73 8.73
CA LEU A 103 -1.05 5.36 9.22
C LEU A 103 0.00 5.00 10.27
N LYS A 104 1.29 5.28 10.00
CA LYS A 104 2.40 5.02 10.94
C LYS A 104 2.12 5.65 12.30
N LYS A 105 1.73 6.94 12.33
CA LYS A 105 1.38 7.66 13.57
C LYS A 105 0.21 7.00 14.30
N VAL A 106 -0.85 6.63 13.58
CA VAL A 106 -2.02 5.96 14.17
C VAL A 106 -1.62 4.64 14.81
N ILE A 107 -0.80 3.82 14.16
CA ILE A 107 -0.33 2.54 14.70
C ILE A 107 0.50 2.76 15.97
N LEU A 108 1.47 3.67 15.94
CA LEU A 108 2.33 3.97 17.09
C LEU A 108 1.52 4.46 18.31
N THR A 109 0.41 5.17 18.10
CA THR A 109 -0.47 5.57 19.21
C THR A 109 -1.20 4.39 19.88
N ARG A 110 -1.24 3.20 19.25
CA ARG A 110 -1.93 2.00 19.76
C ARG A 110 -1.01 0.99 20.43
N VAL A 111 0.27 0.99 20.07
CA VAL A 111 1.28 0.12 20.69
C VAL A 111 1.67 0.73 22.04
N LYS A 112 0.85 0.48 23.06
CA LYS A 112 0.97 1.11 24.40
C LYS A 112 1.53 0.20 25.49
N SER A 113 1.84 -1.06 25.20
CA SER A 113 2.31 -2.01 26.23
C SER A 113 3.36 -2.98 25.71
N VAL A 114 4.17 -3.50 26.63
CA VAL A 114 5.18 -4.52 26.34
C VAL A 114 4.53 -5.80 25.80
N GLU A 115 3.35 -6.16 26.28
CA GLU A 115 2.58 -7.30 25.77
C GLU A 115 2.17 -7.10 24.31
N ALA A 116 1.85 -5.87 23.91
CA ALA A 116 1.56 -5.57 22.50
C ALA A 116 2.80 -5.81 21.62
N ILE A 117 3.96 -5.35 22.06
CA ILE A 117 5.25 -5.55 21.37
C ILE A 117 5.59 -7.04 21.27
N LYS A 118 5.42 -7.81 22.34
CA LYS A 118 5.63 -9.27 22.32
C LYS A 118 4.74 -10.00 21.31
N ILE A 119 3.49 -9.56 21.14
CA ILE A 119 2.60 -10.15 20.12
C ILE A 119 3.06 -9.75 18.71
N MET A 120 3.49 -8.50 18.53
CA MET A 120 4.02 -8.01 17.25
C MET A 120 5.27 -8.78 16.82
N GLN A 121 6.13 -9.18 17.76
CA GLN A 121 7.33 -10.00 17.53
C GLN A 121 7.06 -11.38 16.94
N ASN A 122 5.85 -11.92 17.11
CA ASN A 122 5.46 -13.20 16.51
C ASN A 122 4.99 -13.08 15.06
N SER A 123 4.95 -11.87 14.50
CA SER A 123 4.55 -11.64 13.11
C SER A 123 5.69 -11.95 12.14
N GLU A 124 5.38 -12.48 10.97
CA GLU A 124 6.36 -12.72 9.90
C GLU A 124 7.03 -11.43 9.40
N TYR A 125 6.36 -10.29 9.59
CA TYR A 125 6.89 -8.96 9.24
C TYR A 125 7.84 -8.38 10.29
N TRP A 126 8.07 -9.04 11.43
CA TRP A 126 8.93 -8.47 12.47
C TRP A 126 10.38 -8.30 12.01
N SER A 127 10.94 -9.31 11.31
CA SER A 127 12.31 -9.25 10.80
C SER A 127 12.54 -8.11 9.80
N GLU A 128 11.48 -7.70 9.10
CA GLU A 128 11.53 -6.59 8.15
C GLU A 128 11.67 -5.23 8.83
N LEU A 129 11.26 -5.11 10.11
CA LEU A 129 11.42 -3.89 10.90
C LEU A 129 12.82 -3.76 11.52
N ASP A 130 13.52 -4.88 11.76
CA ASP A 130 14.86 -4.88 12.34
C ASP A 130 15.96 -4.52 11.30
N GLY A 131 15.61 -4.52 10.00
CA GLY A 131 16.54 -4.28 8.88
C GLY A 131 16.44 -2.90 8.22
N THR A 132 15.54 -2.03 8.68
CA THR A 132 15.40 -0.61 8.27
C THR A 132 16.20 0.33 9.15
#